data_AF-A7ZGI8-F1
#
_entry.id   AF-A7ZGI8-F1
#
_cell.length_a   1.000
_cell.length_b   1.000
_cell.length_c   1.000
_cell.angle_alpha   90.00
_cell.angle_beta   90.00
_cell.angle_gamma   90.00
#
_symmetry.space_group_name_H-M   'P 1'
#
loop_
_entity.id
_entity.type
_entity.pdbx_description
1 polymer ?
#
loop_
_entity_poly.entity_id
_entity_poly.type
_entity_poly.pdbx_seq_one_letter_code
_entity_poly.pdbx_strand_id
1 'polypeptide(L)' 'MAKDMKFKENYPDYRQTLKQAGANEGTHGLRYSYAKNRYIELKESELSERQTLAQISLEMGHSRTEITRHYLVGNF' A
#
# COMPACT_ATOMS: atom_id res chain seq x y z
N MET A 1 -21.05 14.77 -28.30
CA MET A 1 -19.69 14.22 -28.41
C MET A 1 -18.92 14.65 -27.16
N ALA A 2 -18.78 13.77 -26.16
CA ALA A 2 -17.97 14.06 -24.98
C ALA A 2 -16.49 14.08 -25.41
N LYS A 3 -15.82 15.20 -25.18
CA LYS A 3 -14.41 15.41 -25.52
C LYS A 3 -13.60 14.40 -24.71
N ASP A 4 -12.78 13.58 -25.37
CA ASP A 4 -11.82 12.68 -24.74
C ASP A 4 -10.92 13.48 -23.81
N MET A 5 -11.27 13.52 -22.52
CA MET A 5 -10.49 14.16 -21.49
C MET A 5 -9.35 13.20 -21.17
N LYS A 6 -8.33 13.18 -22.04
CA LYS A 6 -7.09 12.45 -21.79
C LYS A 6 -6.46 13.06 -20.54
N PHE A 7 -6.59 12.37 -19.41
CA PHE A 7 -5.86 12.65 -18.20
C PHE A 7 -4.37 12.54 -18.55
N LYS A 8 -3.72 13.67 -18.81
CA LYS A 8 -2.29 13.72 -19.09
C LYS A 8 -1.62 13.68 -17.72
N GLU A 9 -1.46 12.48 -17.18
CA GLU A 9 -0.76 12.31 -15.90
C GLU A 9 0.62 12.96 -16.02
N ASN A 10 0.87 14.00 -15.21
CA ASN A 10 2.20 14.56 -15.08
C ASN A 10 3.04 13.63 -14.20
N TYR A 11 3.42 12.50 -14.77
CA TYR A 11 4.20 11.46 -14.12
C TYR A 11 5.52 11.98 -13.49
N PRO A 12 6.24 12.94 -14.11
CA PRO A 12 7.36 13.63 -13.46
C PRO A 12 6.99 14.34 -12.15
N ASP A 13 5.96 15.18 -12.15
CA ASP A 13 5.52 15.88 -10.94
C ASP A 13 5.09 14.89 -9.86
N TYR A 14 4.33 13.85 -10.24
CA TYR A 14 3.93 12.77 -9.34
C TYR A 14 5.12 12.09 -8.66
N ARG A 15 6.15 11.73 -9.43
CA ARG A 15 7.40 11.15 -8.92
C ARG A 15 8.13 12.12 -7.99
N GLN A 16 8.15 13.40 -8.32
CA GLN A 16 8.77 14.43 -7.48
C GLN A 16 8.02 14.61 -6.16
N THR A 17 6.69 14.65 -6.17
CA THR A 17 5.87 14.73 -4.95
C THR A 17 6.09 13.51 -4.06
N LEU A 18 6.14 12.30 -4.63
CA LEU A 18 6.45 11.09 -3.87
C LEU A 18 7.83 11.17 -3.21
N LYS A 19 8.85 11.63 -3.94
CA LYS A 19 10.20 11.82 -3.41
C LYS A 19 10.25 12.85 -2.27
N GLN A 20 9.56 13.98 -2.43
CA GLN A 20 9.47 15.03 -1.40
C GLN A 20 8.76 14.53 -0.14
N ALA A 21 7.77 13.65 -0.28
CA ALA A 21 7.09 12.99 0.82
C ALA A 21 7.89 11.81 1.44
N GLY A 22 9.12 11.55 0.98
CA GLY A 22 9.95 10.44 1.46
C GLY A 22 9.60 9.07 0.88
N ALA A 23 8.64 9.00 -0.05
CA ALA A 23 8.24 7.78 -0.75
C ALA A 23 9.17 7.49 -1.94
N ASN A 24 10.45 7.25 -1.66
CA ASN A 24 11.49 7.08 -2.67
C ASN A 24 11.28 5.84 -3.58
N GLU A 25 10.61 4.81 -3.05
CA GLU A 25 10.21 3.60 -3.79
C GLU A 25 8.90 3.79 -4.59
N GLY A 26 8.38 5.03 -4.59
CA GLY A 26 7.11 5.39 -5.19
C GLY A 26 5.91 4.76 -4.48
N THR A 27 4.79 4.69 -5.19
CA THR A 27 3.49 4.28 -4.63
C THR A 27 3.45 2.83 -4.18
N HIS A 28 4.31 1.97 -4.75
CA HIS A 28 4.43 0.60 -4.27
C HIS A 28 5.06 0.58 -2.87
N GLY A 29 6.10 1.36 -2.63
CA GLY A 29 6.68 1.54 -1.28
C GLY A 29 5.68 2.09 -0.27
N LEU A 30 4.79 2.99 -0.68
CA LEU A 30 3.70 3.46 0.20
C LEU A 30 2.78 2.33 0.67
N ARG A 31 2.46 1.36 -0.22
CA ARG A 31 1.66 0.18 0.15
C ARG A 31 2.40 -0.73 1.15
N TYR A 32 3.72 -0.83 1.04
CA TYR A 32 4.57 -1.53 2.02
C TYR A 32 4.55 -0.86 3.37
N SER A 33 4.78 0.46 3.41
CA SER A 33 4.75 1.23 4.65
C SER A 33 3.39 1.14 5.33
N TYR A 34 2.30 1.22 4.55
CA TYR A 34 0.95 1.03 5.06
C TYR A 34 0.77 -0.34 5.72
N ALA A 35 1.10 -1.42 5.02
CA ALA A 35 0.92 -2.78 5.55
C ALA A 35 1.72 -3.01 6.85
N LYS A 36 2.95 -2.52 6.92
CA LYS A 36 3.81 -2.65 8.10
C LYS A 36 3.29 -1.86 9.30
N ASN A 37 2.93 -0.59 9.09
CA ASN A 37 2.39 0.25 10.16
C ASN A 37 1.06 -0.30 10.67
N ARG A 38 0.18 -0.71 9.74
CA ARG A 38 -1.12 -1.27 10.09
C ARG A 38 -1.01 -2.59 10.85
N TYR A 39 -0.02 -3.41 10.51
CA TYR A 39 0.28 -4.61 11.27
C TYR A 39 0.70 -4.29 12.70
N ILE A 40 1.54 -3.29 12.92
CA ILE A 40 1.94 -2.85 14.26
C ILE A 40 0.73 -2.37 15.07
N GLU A 41 -0.11 -1.50 14.48
CA GLU A 41 -1.35 -1.01 15.12
C GLU A 41 -2.28 -2.16 15.54
N LEU A 42 -2.50 -3.13 14.65
CA LEU A 42 -3.39 -4.26 14.90
C LEU A 42 -2.78 -5.30 15.84
N LYS A 43 -1.45 -5.32 16.03
CA LYS A 43 -0.81 -6.17 17.02
C LYS A 43 -1.01 -5.67 18.45
N GLU A 44 -1.34 -4.39 18.62
CA GLU A 44 -1.75 -3.83 19.92
C GLU A 44 -3.21 -4.18 20.27
N SER A 45 -4.02 -4.56 19.27
CA SER A 45 -5.32 -5.19 19.49
C SER A 45 -5.14 -6.70 19.69
N GLU A 46 -5.93 -7.34 20.56
CA GLU A 46 -5.85 -8.78 20.90
C GLU A 46 -6.19 -9.74 19.73
N LEU A 47 -6.02 -9.29 18.49
CA LEU A 47 -6.23 -10.08 17.28
C LEU A 47 -5.10 -11.09 17.07
N SER A 48 -5.47 -12.28 16.60
CA SER A 48 -4.49 -13.24 16.11
C SER A 48 -3.80 -12.74 14.84
N GLU A 49 -2.57 -13.21 14.57
CA GLU A 49 -1.82 -12.87 13.34
C GLU A 49 -2.65 -13.12 12.07
N ARG A 50 -3.43 -14.20 12.04
CA ARG A 50 -4.31 -14.52 10.90
C ARG A 50 -5.41 -13.47 10.72
N GLN A 51 -6.01 -12.99 11.81
CA GLN A 51 -7.04 -11.94 11.77
C GLN A 51 -6.42 -10.61 11.35
N THR A 52 -5.25 -10.25 11.89
CA THR A 52 -4.49 -9.07 11.48
C THR A 52 -4.20 -9.07 9.98
N LEU A 53 -3.67 -10.17 9.45
CA LEU A 53 -3.37 -10.30 8.01
C LEU A 53 -4.63 -10.26 7.14
N ALA A 54 -5.73 -10.84 7.61
CA ALA A 54 -7.01 -10.80 6.92
C ALA A 54 -7.55 -9.37 6.82
N GLN A 55 -7.49 -8.61 7.91
CA GLN A 55 -7.92 -7.22 7.96
C GLN A 55 -7.12 -6.35 6.99
N ILE A 56 -5.78 -6.41 7.05
CA ILE A 56 -4.90 -5.63 6.17
C ILE A 56 -5.11 -6.01 4.70
N SER A 57 -5.30 -7.30 4.41
CA SER A 57 -5.63 -7.77 3.05
C SER A 57 -6.90 -7.13 2.52
N LEU A 58 -7.94 -7.03 3.34
CA LEU A 58 -9.22 -6.42 2.99
C LEU A 58 -9.07 -4.92 2.74
N GLU A 59 -8.35 -4.22 3.62
CA GLU A 59 -8.08 -2.78 3.51
C GLU A 59 -7.24 -2.44 2.26
N MET A 60 -6.32 -3.32 1.87
CA MET A 60 -5.48 -3.16 0.67
C MET A 60 -6.16 -3.63 -0.62
N GLY A 61 -7.34 -4.25 -0.54
CA GLY A 61 -8.03 -4.84 -1.69
C GLY A 61 -7.32 -6.07 -2.28
N HIS A 62 -6.57 -6.81 -1.46
CA HIS A 62 -5.94 -8.07 -1.88
C HIS A 62 -6.96 -9.22 -1.81
N SER A 63 -7.05 -10.00 -2.90
CA SER A 63 -7.94 -11.16 -2.99
C SER A 63 -7.48 -12.37 -2.19
N ARG A 64 -6.21 -12.41 -1.76
CA ARG A 64 -5.62 -13.48 -0.94
C ARG A 64 -4.77 -12.86 0.17
N THR A 65 -5.00 -13.28 1.41
CA THR A 65 -4.28 -12.80 2.60
C THR A 65 -2.78 -13.10 2.57
N GLU A 66 -2.38 -14.17 1.86
CA GLU A 66 -0.98 -14.54 1.64
C GLU A 66 -0.19 -13.45 0.91
N ILE A 67 -0.83 -12.67 0.02
CA ILE A 67 -0.20 -11.55 -0.69
C ILE A 67 0.25 -10.49 0.32
N THR A 68 -0.56 -10.21 1.34
CA THR A 68 -0.22 -9.24 2.39
C THR A 68 1.01 -9.66 3.20
N ARG A 69 1.30 -10.96 3.34
CA ARG A 69 2.52 -11.42 4.01
C ARG A 69 3.78 -10.92 3.29
N HIS A 70 3.78 -10.88 1.95
CA HIS A 70 4.92 -10.33 1.19
C HIS A 70 5.20 -8.87 1.53
N TYR A 71 4.15 -8.08 1.81
CA TYR A 71 4.27 -6.69 2.21
C TYR A 71 4.93 -6.48 3.59
N LEU A 72 4.98 -7.52 4.42
CA LEU A 72 5.62 -7.49 5.74
C LEU A 72 7.09 -7.91 5.70
N VAL A 73 7.44 -8.92 4.89
CA VAL A 73 8.79 -9.50 4.87
C VAL A 73 9.76 -8.72 3.97
N GLY A 74 9.25 -7.93 3.01
CA GLY A 74 10.08 -7.05 2.17
C GLY A 74 10.85 -7.76 1.06
N ASN A 75 10.62 -9.04 0.82
CA ASN A 75 11.25 -9.78 -0.27
C ASN A 75 10.41 -9.71 -1.54
N PHE A 76 11.05 -9.22 -2.61
CA PHE A 76 10.67 -9.41 -4.01
C PHE A 76 11.88 -9.89 -4.80
#